data_AF-A0A8T0PRS3-F1
#
_entry.id   AF-A0A8T0PRS3-F1
#
_cell.length_a   1.000
_cell.length_b   1.000
_cell.length_c   1.000
_cell.angle_alpha   90.00
_cell.angle_beta   90.00
_cell.angle_gamma   90.00
#
_symmetry.space_group_name_H-M   'P 1'
#
loop_
_entity.id
_entity.type
_entity.pdbx_description
1 polymer ?
#
loop_
_entity_poly.entity_id
_entity_poly.type
_entity_poly.pdbx_seq_one_letter_code
_entity_poly.pdbx_strand_id
1 'polypeptide(L)'
;MSSSSFPATLRTLRAAWRGVREALSFSSTRLRQHTGAHLHRIDRYSAVEAAALAGQRIETAPFRVGGHEWRLHFYPRGVLAASDDDAGRVSVDLILWSRRDPWWRLLPAMPSDVTAACRVSIALDGDGGNRAFCTAVGPHRFRGSLSSSGAMDVATVEELRAALRRWEGAGDGIVVRCDVTVTSLEESRIMWCIRQLVSKINLDSIR
;
A
#
# COMPACT_ATOMS: atom_id res chain seq x y z
N MET A 1 34.95 -56.06 -24.93
CA MET A 1 33.72 -55.52 -24.33
C MET A 1 33.98 -55.35 -22.84
N SER A 2 34.36 -54.14 -22.40
CA SER A 2 34.66 -53.88 -20.98
C SER A 2 33.56 -52.99 -20.41
N SER A 3 32.63 -53.61 -19.69
CA SER A 3 31.58 -52.93 -18.93
C SER A 3 32.18 -52.27 -17.69
N SER A 4 32.36 -50.95 -17.71
CA SER A 4 32.80 -50.19 -16.55
C SER A 4 31.71 -50.17 -15.48
N SER A 5 31.88 -50.99 -14.44
CA SER A 5 31.06 -50.93 -13.24
C SER A 5 31.40 -49.65 -12.46
N PHE A 6 30.41 -48.77 -12.25
CA PHE A 6 30.56 -47.64 -11.35
C PHE A 6 30.96 -48.13 -9.95
N PRO A 7 32.01 -47.56 -9.32
CA PRO A 7 32.51 -48.01 -8.03
C PRO A 7 31.39 -47.96 -6.98
N ALA A 8 31.31 -48.99 -6.14
CA ALA A 8 30.23 -49.20 -5.18
C ALA A 8 29.98 -47.97 -4.28
N THR A 9 31.04 -47.22 -3.96
CA THR A 9 31.01 -45.96 -3.21
C THR A 9 30.14 -44.88 -3.87
N LEU A 10 30.18 -44.75 -5.20
CA LEU A 10 29.32 -43.79 -5.93
C LEU A 10 27.85 -44.24 -5.99
N ARG A 11 27.57 -45.54 -5.97
CA ARG A 11 26.18 -46.05 -5.86
C ARG A 11 25.59 -45.76 -4.48
N THR A 12 26.37 -45.97 -3.42
CA THR A 12 25.94 -45.66 -2.04
C THR A 12 25.74 -44.16 -1.84
N LEU A 13 26.63 -43.32 -2.39
CA LEU A 13 26.47 -41.86 -2.32
C LEU A 13 25.22 -41.39 -3.09
N ARG A 14 24.91 -42.01 -4.23
CA ARG A 14 23.72 -41.70 -5.04
C ARG A 14 22.42 -42.21 -4.40
N ALA A 15 22.45 -43.34 -3.71
CA ALA A 15 21.32 -43.87 -2.93
C ALA A 15 21.08 -43.05 -1.65
N ALA A 16 22.15 -42.66 -0.95
CA ALA A 16 22.09 -41.73 0.17
C ALA A 16 21.57 -40.36 -0.27
N TRP A 17 22.00 -39.82 -1.40
CA TRP A 17 21.44 -38.60 -1.99
C TRP A 17 19.98 -38.74 -2.44
N ARG A 18 19.55 -39.93 -2.86
CA ARG A 18 18.15 -40.22 -3.23
C ARG A 18 17.25 -40.36 -1.99
N GLY A 19 17.73 -41.01 -0.93
CA GLY A 19 17.04 -41.12 0.36
C GLY A 19 17.01 -39.79 1.13
N VAL A 20 18.06 -38.97 1.04
CA VAL A 20 18.06 -37.60 1.58
C VAL A 20 17.06 -36.73 0.80
N ARG A 21 16.91 -36.90 -0.52
CA ARG A 21 15.87 -36.22 -1.32
C ARG A 21 14.43 -36.60 -0.94
N GLU A 22 14.22 -37.78 -0.37
CA GLU A 22 12.90 -38.23 0.10
C GLU A 22 12.56 -37.70 1.52
N ALA A 23 13.56 -37.23 2.28
CA ALA A 23 13.38 -36.66 3.62
C ALA A 23 13.38 -35.11 3.67
N LEU A 24 13.53 -34.43 2.53
CA LEU A 24 13.55 -32.96 2.48
C LEU A 24 12.14 -32.41 2.20
N SER A 25 11.53 -31.83 3.24
CA SER A 25 10.35 -30.98 3.08
C SER A 25 10.79 -29.61 2.57
N PHE A 26 10.38 -29.27 1.34
CA PHE A 26 10.64 -27.97 0.74
C PHE A 26 9.32 -27.18 0.66
N SER A 27 9.31 -25.98 1.23
CA SER A 27 8.24 -25.02 1.05
C SER A 27 8.81 -23.70 0.52
N SER A 28 8.05 -23.04 -0.34
CA SER A 28 8.42 -21.73 -0.89
C SER A 28 7.25 -20.77 -0.70
N THR A 29 7.51 -19.65 -0.05
CA THR A 29 6.62 -18.49 -0.05
C THR A 29 7.10 -17.52 -1.10
N ARG A 30 6.16 -16.91 -1.82
CA ARG A 30 6.47 -15.87 -2.81
C ARG A 30 5.77 -14.60 -2.40
N LEU A 31 6.46 -13.48 -2.55
CA LEU A 31 5.90 -12.16 -2.30
C LEU A 31 5.46 -11.56 -3.64
N ARG A 32 4.25 -11.02 -3.69
CA ARG A 32 3.79 -10.19 -4.80
C ARG A 32 3.63 -8.75 -4.34
N GLN A 33 4.02 -7.84 -5.22
CA GLN A 33 3.84 -6.42 -5.03
C GLN A 33 2.91 -5.88 -6.12
N HIS A 34 1.96 -5.07 -5.70
CA HIS A 34 1.06 -4.34 -6.57
C HIS A 34 1.26 -2.85 -6.30
N THR A 35 1.79 -2.13 -7.29
CA THR A 35 2.03 -0.69 -7.20
C THR A 35 0.93 0.08 -7.94
N GLY A 36 0.61 1.27 -7.44
CA GLY A 36 -0.30 2.20 -8.11
C GLY A 36 -0.13 3.61 -7.57
N ALA A 37 -0.57 4.59 -8.35
CA ALA A 37 -0.46 6.00 -8.01
C ALA A 37 -1.82 6.69 -8.09
N HIS A 38 -2.06 7.63 -7.19
CA HIS A 38 -3.21 8.53 -7.18
C HIS A 38 -2.73 9.98 -7.19
N LEU A 39 -3.33 10.81 -8.04
CA LEU A 39 -3.06 12.25 -8.12
C LEU A 39 -4.33 13.01 -7.74
N HIS A 40 -4.24 13.83 -6.70
CA HIS A 40 -5.31 14.72 -6.26
C HIS A 40 -4.86 16.16 -6.40
N ARG A 41 -5.52 16.91 -7.27
CA ARG A 41 -5.27 18.33 -7.48
C ARG A 41 -6.16 19.15 -6.57
N ILE A 42 -5.57 20.14 -5.89
CA ILE A 42 -6.27 21.13 -5.09
C ILE A 42 -6.02 22.50 -5.73
N ASP A 43 -7.06 23.08 -6.31
CA ASP A 43 -7.01 24.44 -6.83
C ASP A 43 -7.21 25.45 -5.70
N ARG A 44 -6.59 26.62 -5.85
CA ARG A 44 -6.66 27.72 -4.88
C ARG A 44 -6.31 27.28 -3.45
N TYR A 45 -5.20 26.57 -3.31
CA TYR A 45 -4.72 26.00 -2.06
C TYR A 45 -4.65 27.04 -0.93
N SER A 46 -4.18 28.26 -1.20
CA SER A 46 -4.11 29.30 -0.17
C SER A 46 -5.49 29.60 0.48
N ALA A 47 -6.57 29.59 -0.32
CA ALA A 47 -7.91 29.81 0.18
C ALA A 47 -8.45 28.59 0.95
N VAL A 48 -8.15 27.38 0.47
CA VAL A 48 -8.48 26.13 1.14
C VAL A 48 -7.80 26.04 2.50
N GLU A 49 -6.51 26.35 2.56
CA GLU A 49 -5.72 26.37 3.78
C GLU A 49 -6.21 27.43 4.76
N ALA A 50 -6.53 28.65 4.27
CA ALA A 50 -7.06 29.73 5.11
C ALA A 50 -8.39 29.35 5.77
N ALA A 51 -9.27 28.65 5.05
CA ALA A 51 -10.58 28.21 5.53
C ALA A 51 -10.53 26.94 6.40
N ALA A 52 -9.47 26.15 6.32
CA ALA A 52 -9.35 24.90 7.06
C ALA A 52 -9.08 25.13 8.55
N LEU A 53 -9.69 24.30 9.40
CA LEU A 53 -9.31 24.17 10.81
C LEU A 53 -8.39 22.96 11.01
N ALA A 54 -7.65 22.94 12.12
CA ALA A 54 -6.90 21.75 12.51
C ALA A 54 -7.83 20.53 12.67
N GLY A 55 -7.40 19.37 12.17
CA GLY A 55 -8.21 18.16 12.12
C GLY A 55 -9.22 18.10 10.96
N GLN A 56 -9.47 19.21 10.27
CA GLN A 56 -10.31 19.22 9.07
C GLN A 56 -9.55 18.58 7.90
N ARG A 57 -10.21 17.64 7.23
CA ARG A 57 -9.62 16.88 6.11
C ARG A 57 -10.37 17.11 4.81
N ILE A 58 -9.62 16.97 3.73
CA ILE A 58 -10.13 16.84 2.37
C ILE A 58 -10.01 15.37 1.99
N GLU A 59 -11.13 14.74 1.67
CA GLU A 59 -11.15 13.35 1.22
C GLU A 59 -10.97 13.28 -0.29
N THR A 60 -10.01 12.48 -0.73
CA THR A 60 -9.81 12.19 -2.15
C THR A 60 -10.82 11.17 -2.65
N ALA A 61 -11.02 11.14 -3.98
CA ALA A 61 -11.77 10.07 -4.61
C ALA A 61 -11.11 8.71 -4.35
N PRO A 62 -11.90 7.63 -4.15
CA PRO A 62 -11.33 6.31 -3.93
C PRO A 62 -10.53 5.83 -5.15
N PHE A 63 -9.40 5.16 -4.90
CA PHE A 63 -8.54 4.58 -5.93
C PHE A 63 -8.16 3.14 -5.59
N ARG A 64 -7.73 2.37 -6.59
CA ARG A 64 -7.52 0.92 -6.44
C ARG A 64 -6.07 0.51 -6.65
N VAL A 65 -5.54 -0.23 -5.68
CA VAL A 65 -4.21 -0.85 -5.76
C VAL A 65 -4.27 -2.21 -5.05
N GLY A 66 -3.74 -3.25 -5.69
CA GLY A 66 -3.66 -4.60 -5.11
C GLY A 66 -5.02 -5.25 -4.80
N GLY A 67 -6.09 -4.89 -5.54
CA GLY A 67 -7.44 -5.41 -5.28
C GLY A 67 -8.17 -4.74 -4.11
N HIS A 68 -7.56 -3.72 -3.49
CA HIS A 68 -8.11 -2.96 -2.38
C HIS A 68 -8.48 -1.55 -2.81
N GLU A 69 -9.49 -0.98 -2.16
CA GLU A 69 -9.92 0.40 -2.37
C GLU A 69 -9.33 1.28 -1.27
N TRP A 70 -8.63 2.32 -1.68
CA TRP A 70 -7.88 3.25 -0.83
C TRP A 70 -8.49 4.65 -0.96
N ARG A 71 -8.34 5.45 0.09
CA ARG A 71 -8.58 6.90 0.07
C ARG A 71 -7.42 7.59 0.75
N LEU A 72 -7.05 8.76 0.25
CA LEU A 72 -6.16 9.68 0.95
C LEU A 72 -7.01 10.74 1.66
N HIS A 73 -6.71 10.98 2.94
CA HIS A 73 -7.17 12.13 3.69
C HIS A 73 -6.04 13.16 3.74
N PHE A 74 -6.30 14.37 3.28
CA PHE A 74 -5.34 15.47 3.30
C PHE A 74 -5.75 16.51 4.34
N TYR A 75 -4.83 16.91 5.22
CA TYR A 75 -5.05 17.83 6.33
C TYR A 75 -4.19 19.08 6.13
N PRO A 76 -4.75 20.18 5.59
CA PRO A 76 -4.00 21.41 5.30
C PRO A 76 -3.35 22.03 6.55
N ARG A 77 -3.93 21.79 7.74
CA ARG A 77 -3.44 22.27 9.04
C ARG A 77 -3.17 21.14 10.04
N GLY A 78 -2.94 19.94 9.53
CA GLY A 78 -2.61 18.77 10.33
C GLY A 78 -3.80 18.20 11.09
N VAL A 79 -3.57 17.11 11.82
CA VAL A 79 -4.65 16.36 12.51
C VAL A 79 -4.99 16.93 13.88
N LEU A 80 -4.00 17.53 14.55
CA LEU A 80 -4.15 18.12 15.87
C LEU A 80 -3.91 19.63 15.78
N ALA A 81 -4.54 20.37 16.69
CA ALA A 81 -4.26 21.79 16.83
C ALA A 81 -2.79 21.97 17.20
N ALA A 82 -2.07 22.75 16.39
CA ALA A 82 -0.75 23.25 16.72
C ALA A 82 -0.84 24.15 17.96
N SER A 83 0.12 24.05 18.88
CA SER A 83 0.33 25.09 19.88
C SER A 83 0.79 26.39 19.21
N ASP A 84 0.69 27.52 19.90
CA ASP A 84 1.14 28.82 19.34
C ASP A 84 2.62 28.81 18.91
N ASP A 85 3.46 27.98 19.52
CA ASP A 85 4.88 27.79 19.17
C ASP A 85 5.14 26.72 18.08
N ASP A 86 4.11 25.98 17.65
CA ASP A 86 4.26 24.93 16.63
C ASP A 86 4.04 25.53 15.23
N ALA A 87 4.97 25.26 14.31
CA ALA A 87 4.98 25.84 12.96
C ALA A 87 3.78 25.41 12.08
N GLY A 88 2.89 24.58 12.62
CA GLY A 88 1.78 23.96 11.91
C GLY A 88 2.28 22.91 10.92
N ARG A 89 1.54 21.81 10.78
CA ARG A 89 1.92 20.71 9.88
C ARG A 89 0.88 20.53 8.79
N VAL A 90 1.34 20.15 7.61
CA VAL A 90 0.50 19.65 6.53
C VAL A 90 0.61 18.15 6.57
N SER A 91 -0.49 17.47 6.87
CA SER A 91 -0.48 16.02 7.13
C SER A 91 -1.35 15.26 6.13
N VAL A 92 -1.04 13.99 5.95
CA VAL A 92 -1.78 13.07 5.07
C VAL A 92 -1.98 11.74 5.76
N ASP A 93 -3.10 11.09 5.50
CA ASP A 93 -3.38 9.75 6.03
C ASP A 93 -3.95 8.87 4.93
N LEU A 94 -3.37 7.67 4.77
CA LEU A 94 -3.85 6.68 3.82
C LEU A 94 -4.85 5.76 4.53
N ILE A 95 -6.06 5.68 3.99
CA ILE A 95 -7.14 4.87 4.53
C ILE A 95 -7.43 3.70 3.61
N LEU A 96 -7.45 2.49 4.17
CA LEU A 96 -8.01 1.31 3.49
C LEU A 96 -9.53 1.39 3.55
N TRP A 97 -10.19 1.94 2.53
CA TRP A 97 -11.63 2.21 2.54
C TRP A 97 -12.48 0.93 2.48
N SER A 98 -12.17 0.02 1.55
CA SER A 98 -12.94 -1.20 1.38
C SER A 98 -12.06 -2.41 1.06
N ARG A 99 -12.30 -3.48 1.82
CA ARG A 99 -11.89 -4.84 1.49
C ARG A 99 -12.92 -5.42 0.51
N ARG A 100 -12.74 -5.23 -0.80
CA ARG A 100 -13.52 -5.99 -1.80
C ARG A 100 -13.02 -7.43 -1.94
N ASP A 101 -12.77 -8.11 -0.82
CA ASP A 101 -12.63 -9.57 -0.84
C ASP A 101 -13.93 -10.17 -0.28
N PRO A 102 -14.82 -10.74 -1.13
CA PRO A 102 -16.09 -11.31 -0.68
C PRO A 102 -15.93 -12.51 0.28
N TRP A 103 -14.74 -13.10 0.37
CA TRP A 103 -14.53 -14.36 1.07
C TRP A 103 -14.36 -14.22 2.58
N TRP A 104 -14.19 -13.02 3.12
CA TRP A 104 -14.18 -12.83 4.58
C TRP A 104 -15.49 -13.34 5.22
N ARG A 105 -16.61 -13.28 4.47
CA ARG A 105 -17.92 -13.81 4.91
C ARG A 105 -17.97 -15.33 4.95
N LEU A 106 -17.14 -16.01 4.15
CA LEU A 106 -17.15 -17.47 4.02
C LEU A 106 -15.98 -18.14 4.78
N LEU A 107 -14.87 -17.44 5.00
CA LEU A 107 -13.68 -17.94 5.70
C LEU A 107 -13.13 -16.88 6.68
N PRO A 108 -13.73 -16.75 7.88
CA PRO A 108 -13.37 -15.72 8.87
C PRO A 108 -11.95 -15.88 9.45
N ALA A 109 -11.38 -17.09 9.37
CA ALA A 109 -10.07 -17.42 9.90
C ALA A 109 -8.90 -17.01 8.99
N MET A 110 -9.18 -16.45 7.81
CA MET A 110 -8.14 -16.01 6.88
C MET A 110 -7.58 -14.64 7.27
N PRO A 111 -6.24 -14.44 7.23
CA PRO A 111 -5.65 -13.14 7.50
C PRO A 111 -6.19 -12.12 6.48
N SER A 112 -6.93 -11.15 7.01
CA SER A 112 -7.58 -10.09 6.24
C SER A 112 -6.76 -8.80 6.23
N ASP A 113 -5.63 -8.82 6.92
CA ASP A 113 -4.72 -7.69 7.01
C ASP A 113 -4.09 -7.41 5.66
N VAL A 114 -4.17 -6.16 5.24
CA VAL A 114 -3.47 -5.69 4.04
C VAL A 114 -2.17 -5.07 4.50
N THR A 115 -1.05 -5.46 3.90
CA THR A 115 0.22 -4.78 4.14
C THR A 115 0.52 -3.88 2.95
N ALA A 116 0.70 -2.59 3.20
CA ALA A 116 1.03 -1.64 2.14
C ALA A 116 2.06 -0.61 2.61
N ALA A 117 2.98 -0.25 1.73
CA ALA A 117 3.84 0.91 1.88
C ALA A 117 3.25 2.07 1.07
N CYS A 118 3.46 3.30 1.54
CA CYS A 118 2.91 4.49 0.92
C CYS A 118 3.99 5.57 0.84
N ARG A 119 4.08 6.26 -0.31
CA ARG A 119 4.83 7.50 -0.43
C ARG A 119 3.85 8.59 -0.86
N VAL A 120 3.84 9.69 -0.13
CA VAL A 120 3.04 10.85 -0.50
C VAL A 120 3.97 12.01 -0.83
N SER A 121 3.67 12.73 -1.91
CA SER A 121 4.36 13.93 -2.30
C SER A 121 3.37 15.05 -2.63
N ILE A 122 3.73 16.28 -2.28
CA ILE A 122 2.97 17.50 -2.58
C ILE A 122 3.85 18.35 -3.47
N ALA A 123 3.41 18.61 -4.70
CA ALA A 123 4.10 19.49 -5.65
C ALA A 123 3.20 20.67 -6.02
N LEU A 124 3.81 21.75 -6.52
CA LEU A 124 3.04 22.88 -7.04
C LEU A 124 2.46 22.50 -8.41
N ASP A 125 1.23 22.89 -8.66
CA ASP A 125 0.58 22.57 -9.94
C ASP A 125 1.33 23.25 -11.10
N GLY A 126 1.79 22.43 -12.05
CA GLY A 126 2.57 22.90 -13.20
C GLY A 126 4.08 23.05 -12.98
N ASP A 127 4.63 22.70 -11.81
CA ASP A 127 6.09 22.80 -11.56
C ASP A 127 6.93 21.61 -12.06
N GLY A 128 6.29 20.65 -12.73
CA GLY A 128 6.92 19.43 -13.21
C GLY A 128 7.37 18.47 -12.09
N GLY A 129 6.93 18.68 -10.85
CA GLY A 129 7.36 17.93 -9.66
C GLY A 129 8.68 18.41 -9.06
N ASN A 130 9.21 19.56 -9.50
CA ASN A 130 10.55 20.00 -9.12
C ASN A 130 10.64 20.55 -7.69
N ARG A 131 9.53 21.04 -7.12
CA ARG A 131 9.47 21.53 -5.71
C ARG A 131 8.51 20.67 -4.89
N ALA A 132 8.76 19.36 -4.87
CA ALA A 132 7.92 18.43 -4.13
C ALA A 132 8.36 18.25 -2.67
N PHE A 133 7.42 18.36 -1.74
CA PHE A 133 7.57 17.88 -0.36
C PHE A 133 7.18 16.40 -0.32
N CYS A 134 7.87 15.57 0.46
CA CYS A 134 7.57 14.14 0.45
C CYS A 134 7.72 13.48 1.81
N THR A 135 6.92 12.44 2.02
CA THR A 135 6.97 11.57 3.18
C THR A 135 6.63 10.14 2.77
N ALA A 136 7.04 9.15 3.55
CA ALA A 136 6.78 7.76 3.24
C ALA A 136 6.54 6.93 4.51
N VAL A 137 5.56 6.03 4.43
CA VAL A 137 5.40 4.93 5.38
C VAL A 137 6.02 3.69 4.76
N GLY A 138 6.83 2.99 5.55
CA GLY A 138 7.22 1.63 5.23
C GLY A 138 6.00 0.69 5.18
N PRO A 139 6.21 -0.62 5.03
CA PRO A 139 5.13 -1.59 5.07
C PRO A 139 4.30 -1.46 6.37
N HIS A 140 3.08 -0.96 6.24
CA HIS A 140 2.12 -0.81 7.32
C HIS A 140 0.98 -1.82 7.19
N ARG A 141 0.50 -2.29 8.33
CA ARG A 141 -0.52 -3.35 8.39
C ARG A 141 -1.89 -2.76 8.70
N PHE A 142 -2.79 -2.87 7.74
CA PHE A 142 -4.17 -2.39 7.77
C PHE A 142 -5.12 -3.49 8.25
N ARG A 143 -5.51 -3.43 9.54
CA ARG A 143 -6.32 -4.45 10.23
C ARG A 143 -7.84 -4.40 9.97
N GLY A 144 -8.32 -3.54 9.07
CA GLY A 144 -9.75 -3.45 8.79
C GLY A 144 -10.09 -2.62 7.56
N SER A 145 -11.32 -2.69 7.10
CA SER A 145 -11.89 -1.55 6.37
C SER A 145 -11.86 -0.32 7.29
N LEU A 146 -11.66 0.85 6.69
CA LEU A 146 -11.45 2.14 7.35
C LEU A 146 -10.20 2.23 8.24
N SER A 147 -9.27 1.27 8.11
CA SER A 147 -8.00 1.36 8.86
C SER A 147 -7.05 2.38 8.23
N SER A 148 -6.34 3.10 9.10
CA SER A 148 -5.47 4.23 8.78
C SER A 148 -3.99 3.83 8.84
N SER A 149 -3.15 4.51 8.06
CA SER A 149 -1.69 4.41 8.17
C SER A 149 -1.12 5.13 9.38
N GLY A 150 -1.94 5.96 10.04
CA GLY A 150 -1.50 7.06 10.86
C GLY A 150 -1.24 8.27 9.97
N ALA A 151 -1.61 9.45 10.47
CA ALA A 151 -1.33 10.69 9.77
C ALA A 151 0.17 11.00 9.78
N MET A 152 0.67 11.41 8.63
CA MET A 152 2.07 11.67 8.38
C MET A 152 2.24 13.12 8.00
N ASP A 153 3.22 13.78 8.57
CA ASP A 153 3.56 15.13 8.19
C ASP A 153 4.39 15.11 6.91
N VAL A 154 3.99 15.92 5.94
CA VAL A 154 4.66 16.03 4.63
C VAL A 154 5.57 17.26 4.61
N ALA A 155 5.10 18.35 5.22
CA ALA A 155 5.79 19.63 5.32
C ALA A 155 5.21 20.43 6.48
N THR A 156 5.91 21.47 6.90
CA THR A 156 5.30 22.55 7.69
C THR A 156 4.40 23.42 6.81
N VAL A 157 3.42 24.07 7.43
CA VAL A 157 2.55 25.03 6.73
C VAL A 157 3.38 26.16 6.11
N GLU A 158 4.38 26.66 6.84
CA GLU A 158 5.23 27.75 6.36
C GLU A 158 6.13 27.35 5.19
N GLU A 159 6.68 26.14 5.18
CA GLU A 159 7.45 25.64 4.04
C GLU A 159 6.64 25.62 2.74
N LEU A 160 5.40 25.13 2.81
CA LEU A 160 4.51 25.06 1.66
C LEU A 160 4.05 26.45 1.20
N ARG A 161 3.73 27.35 2.14
CA ARG A 161 3.42 28.75 1.83
C ARG A 161 4.61 29.47 1.20
N ALA A 162 5.81 29.27 1.73
CA ALA A 162 7.02 29.86 1.16
C ALA A 162 7.31 29.33 -0.25
N ALA A 163 7.00 28.06 -0.53
CA ALA A 163 7.11 27.50 -1.88
C ALA A 163 6.13 28.15 -2.86
N LEU A 164 4.87 28.34 -2.45
CA LEU A 164 3.85 29.04 -3.25
C LEU A 164 4.24 30.49 -3.54
N ARG A 165 4.75 31.24 -2.54
CA ARG A 165 5.22 32.63 -2.74
C ARG A 165 6.40 32.75 -3.70
N ARG A 166 7.27 31.73 -3.72
CA ARG A 166 8.45 31.67 -4.61
C ARG A 166 8.13 31.16 -6.01
N TRP A 167 6.90 30.76 -6.29
CA TRP A 167 6.51 30.18 -7.56
C TRP A 167 6.18 31.28 -8.57
N GLU A 168 6.95 31.34 -9.66
CA GLU A 168 6.78 32.34 -10.73
C GLU A 168 5.65 31.97 -11.71
N GLY A 169 5.15 30.73 -11.64
CA GLY A 169 3.92 30.33 -12.33
C GLY A 169 2.71 30.85 -11.57
N ALA A 170 1.76 31.49 -12.24
CA ALA A 170 0.59 32.14 -11.63
C ALA A 170 -0.42 31.21 -10.93
N GLY A 171 -0.04 29.98 -10.56
CA GLY A 171 -0.89 28.97 -9.97
C GLY A 171 -0.83 28.95 -8.43
N ASP A 172 -1.99 29.10 -7.79
CA ASP A 172 -2.24 28.77 -6.38
C ASP A 172 -2.72 27.32 -6.25
N GLY A 173 -2.20 26.42 -7.08
CA GLY A 173 -2.61 25.01 -7.12
C GLY A 173 -1.54 24.10 -6.55
N ILE A 174 -1.95 23.03 -5.88
CA ILE A 174 -1.04 21.94 -5.50
C ILE A 174 -1.56 20.61 -6.04
N VAL A 175 -0.64 19.67 -6.23
CA VAL A 175 -0.95 18.28 -6.56
C VAL A 175 -0.40 17.38 -5.45
N VAL A 176 -1.30 16.64 -4.81
CA VAL A 176 -0.98 15.61 -3.83
C VAL A 176 -0.92 14.27 -4.57
N ARG A 177 0.28 13.71 -4.71
CA ARG A 177 0.54 12.41 -5.30
C ARG A 177 0.74 11.36 -4.21
N CYS A 178 0.02 10.25 -4.30
CA CYS A 178 0.16 9.11 -3.41
C CYS A 178 0.52 7.86 -4.21
N ASP A 179 1.71 7.31 -3.96
CA ASP A 179 2.20 6.04 -4.51
C ASP A 179 2.05 4.94 -3.46
N VAL A 180 1.21 3.94 -3.75
CA VAL A 180 0.92 2.84 -2.84
C VAL A 180 1.51 1.55 -3.40
N THR A 181 2.18 0.79 -2.54
CA THR A 181 2.69 -0.56 -2.84
C THR A 181 2.06 -1.56 -1.89
N VAL A 182 1.08 -2.30 -2.39
CA VAL A 182 0.45 -3.39 -1.65
C VAL A 182 1.32 -4.63 -1.76
N THR A 183 1.63 -5.21 -0.62
CA THR A 183 2.40 -6.44 -0.51
C THR A 183 1.46 -7.57 -0.13
N SER A 184 1.37 -8.57 -1.00
CA SER A 184 0.61 -9.80 -0.75
C SER A 184 1.56 -10.99 -0.75
N LEU A 185 1.34 -11.93 0.16
CA LEU A 185 1.95 -13.24 0.04
C LEU A 185 1.17 -14.00 -1.03
N GLU A 186 1.87 -14.57 -2.00
CA GLU A 186 1.26 -15.37 -3.06
C GLU A 186 0.46 -16.50 -2.41
N GLU A 187 -0.81 -16.54 -2.78
CA GLU A 187 -1.78 -17.45 -2.19
C GLU A 187 -1.30 -18.89 -2.38
N SER A 188 -1.19 -19.65 -1.28
CA SER A 188 -0.84 -21.06 -1.33
C SER A 188 -1.80 -21.78 -2.29
N ARG A 189 -1.31 -22.74 -3.07
CA ARG A 189 -2.16 -23.54 -3.99
C ARG A 189 -3.39 -24.15 -3.29
N ILE A 190 -3.25 -24.48 -2.01
CA ILE A 190 -4.34 -24.96 -1.14
C ILE A 190 -5.45 -23.92 -1.02
N MET A 191 -5.10 -22.65 -0.77
CA MET A 191 -6.06 -21.56 -0.66
C MET A 191 -6.73 -21.22 -1.99
N TRP A 192 -5.97 -21.28 -3.09
CA TRP A 192 -6.56 -21.20 -4.42
C TRP A 192 -7.56 -22.33 -4.67
N CYS A 193 -7.21 -23.59 -4.36
CA CYS A 193 -8.12 -24.74 -4.48
C CYS A 193 -9.38 -24.59 -3.62
N ILE A 194 -9.24 -24.13 -2.36
CA ILE A 194 -10.37 -23.86 -1.46
C ILE A 194 -11.30 -22.81 -2.09
N ARG A 195 -10.75 -21.71 -2.64
CA ARG A 195 -11.55 -20.67 -3.32
C ARG A 195 -12.27 -21.23 -4.54
N GLN A 196 -11.61 -22.05 -5.36
CA GLN A 196 -12.25 -22.69 -6.52
C GLN A 196 -13.42 -23.61 -6.10
N LEU A 197 -13.23 -24.41 -5.05
CA LEU A 197 -14.26 -25.31 -4.54
C LEU A 197 -15.47 -24.54 -3.98
N VAL A 198 -15.23 -23.50 -3.16
CA VAL A 198 -16.29 -22.67 -2.60
C VAL A 198 -17.05 -21.89 -3.69
N SER A 199 -16.36 -21.42 -4.73
CA SER A 199 -17.00 -20.74 -5.86
C SER A 199 -17.94 -21.65 -6.65
N LYS A 200 -17.59 -22.94 -6.78
CA LYS A 200 -18.44 -23.94 -7.44
C LYS A 200 -19.68 -24.26 -6.61
N ILE A 201 -19.50 -24.46 -5.29
CA ILE A 201 -20.62 -24.78 -4.38
C ILE A 201 -21.66 -23.64 -4.34
N ASN A 202 -21.24 -22.38 -4.39
CA ASN A 202 -22.16 -21.24 -4.43
C ASN A 202 -22.94 -21.12 -5.75
N LEU A 203 -22.35 -21.55 -6.87
CA LEU A 203 -23.04 -21.58 -8.16
C LEU A 203 -24.10 -22.70 -8.23
N ASP A 204 -23.85 -23.81 -7.54
CA ASP A 204 -24.77 -24.96 -7.49
C ASP A 204 -25.93 -24.76 -6.50
N SER A 205 -25.81 -23.84 -5.54
CA SER A 205 -26.85 -23.47 -4.56
C SER A 205 -27.95 -22.54 -5.13
N ILE A 206 -27.76 -22.01 -6.35
CA ILE A 206 -28.67 -21.05 -7.02
C ILE A 206 -29.45 -21.73 -8.17
N ARG A 207 -29.44 -23.06 -8.25
CA ARG A 207 -30.23 -23.84 -9.22
C ARG A 207 -31.32 -24.65 -8.56
#